data_AF-A0A6J2WLW1-F1
#
_entry.id   AF-A0A6J2WLW1-F1
#
_cell.length_a   1.000
_cell.length_b   1.000
_cell.length_c   1.000
_cell.angle_alpha   90.00
_cell.angle_beta   90.00
_cell.angle_gamma   90.00
#
_symmetry.space_group_name_H-M   'P 1'
#
loop_
_entity.id
_entity.type
_entity.pdbx_description
1 polymer ?
#
loop_
_entity_poly.entity_id
_entity_poly.type
_entity_poly.pdbx_seq_one_letter_code
_entity_poly.pdbx_strand_id
1 'polypeptide(L)'
;MRNTCSHCACFDILLTLAGFILYLSDIVLDIWKIWLFYQEGSYILMGVLIFLFLGSPVLLQIFSWLLYADYKDKPKTSVDIFLNKHSLLVIFHVFQLGIFVRFASVVEISVRRLLGRDPIPEDTARHLKHDLFFVRLVETFSESAPQLMLMLSTTFMREEIGLLTGLKTAESIITITLNVLLYHQAMRKFIHDKSKMGWDSAVVFFLWNLFLITARVASLALFASVLPFFVVVHFLTLWILLVLWAWQQQTDFMDGPGGEWLYRATIGLILYFSWFDVNDEKTKLKSNIYHVLTMLDSGLLIGLWWWMRVYNTSSHSPCPLDLLVPISIIVLLYSSGLALKFVHDTWLRPKKPELVIDHPRAHRGDVEEASSGERQVEAEVDSVQPTPRSMSLTPTTEPLTGVKKRMSVMAANFYS
;
A
#
# COMPACT_ATOMS: atom_id res chain seq x y z
N MET A 1 -1.49 32.50 -0.60
CA MET A 1 -1.44 31.13 -1.19
C MET A 1 -0.04 30.51 -1.27
N ARG A 2 1.07 31.27 -1.16
CA ARG A 2 2.44 30.71 -1.21
C ARG A 2 2.88 30.03 0.13
N ASN A 3 2.38 30.50 1.28
CA ASN A 3 2.79 30.00 2.61
C ASN A 3 2.14 28.66 3.02
N THR A 4 0.95 28.32 2.52
CA THR A 4 0.32 27.01 2.79
C THR A 4 0.98 25.87 2.01
N CYS A 5 1.65 26.19 0.89
CA CYS A 5 2.32 25.19 0.04
C CYS A 5 3.66 24.74 0.63
N SER A 6 4.39 25.61 1.35
CA SER A 6 5.69 25.27 1.96
C SER A 6 5.55 24.38 3.21
N HIS A 7 4.57 24.65 4.07
CA HIS A 7 4.29 23.83 5.26
C HIS A 7 3.95 22.38 4.89
N CYS A 8 3.15 22.19 3.83
CA CYS A 8 2.75 20.86 3.36
C CYS A 8 3.93 20.07 2.77
N ALA A 9 4.82 20.73 2.03
CA ALA A 9 6.03 20.09 1.50
C ALA A 9 7.05 19.73 2.60
N CYS A 10 7.20 20.58 3.62
CA CYS A 10 8.07 20.30 4.77
C CYS A 10 7.55 19.10 5.58
N PHE A 11 6.23 19.04 5.80
CA PHE A 11 5.58 17.91 6.48
C PHE A 11 5.81 16.59 5.74
N ASP A 12 5.65 16.57 4.40
CA ASP A 12 5.91 15.38 3.59
C ASP A 12 7.36 14.88 3.71
N ILE A 13 8.32 15.81 3.77
CA ILE A 13 9.75 15.48 3.92
C ILE A 13 10.01 14.93 5.33
N LEU A 14 9.49 15.60 6.37
CA LEU A 14 9.62 15.15 7.75
C LEU A 14 9.04 13.74 7.94
N LEU A 15 7.87 13.47 7.36
CA LEU A 15 7.22 12.17 7.45
C LEU A 15 8.03 11.07 6.73
N THR A 16 8.66 11.40 5.60
CA THR A 16 9.54 10.48 4.87
C THR A 16 10.82 10.18 5.67
N LEU A 17 11.42 11.21 6.29
CA LEU A 17 12.59 11.04 7.17
C LEU A 17 12.26 10.24 8.43
N ALA A 18 11.12 10.53 9.06
CA ALA A 18 10.63 9.77 10.21
C ALA A 18 10.42 8.30 9.84
N GLY A 19 9.82 8.00 8.69
CA GLY A 19 9.66 6.64 8.19
C GLY A 19 11.00 5.91 7.96
N PHE A 20 12.03 6.63 7.52
CA PHE A 20 13.38 6.06 7.36
C PHE A 20 14.05 5.78 8.71
N ILE A 21 13.92 6.68 9.68
CA ILE A 21 14.47 6.48 11.04
C ILE A 21 13.80 5.29 11.71
N LEU A 22 12.47 5.20 11.62
CA LEU A 22 11.71 4.06 12.15
C LEU A 22 12.12 2.75 11.48
N TYR A 23 12.40 2.76 10.17
CA TYR A 23 12.93 1.58 9.50
C TYR A 23 14.26 1.08 10.08
N LEU A 24 15.22 2.00 10.27
CA LEU A 24 16.51 1.64 10.84
C LEU A 24 16.37 1.12 12.28
N SER A 25 15.48 1.74 13.05
CA SER A 25 15.17 1.33 14.43
C SER A 25 14.54 -0.06 14.47
N ASP A 26 13.60 -0.36 13.56
CA ASP A 26 12.96 -1.69 13.43
C ASP A 26 14.01 -2.80 13.18
N ILE A 27 14.97 -2.58 12.26
CA ILE A 27 16.07 -3.52 12.01
C ILE A 27 16.88 -3.80 13.30
N VAL A 28 17.25 -2.74 14.04
CA VAL A 28 18.04 -2.88 15.27
C VAL A 28 17.25 -3.65 16.32
N LEU A 29 15.96 -3.34 16.48
CA LEU A 29 15.07 -3.97 17.44
C LEU A 29 14.73 -5.43 17.07
N ASP A 30 14.71 -5.77 15.78
CA ASP A 30 14.59 -7.14 15.28
C ASP A 30 15.80 -7.99 15.61
N ILE A 31 17.00 -7.48 15.30
CA ILE A 31 18.26 -8.16 15.66
C ILE A 31 18.34 -8.37 17.17
N TRP A 32 17.99 -7.35 17.95
CA TRP A 32 17.93 -7.47 19.41
C TRP A 32 16.95 -8.55 19.88
N LYS A 33 15.76 -8.64 19.27
CA LYS A 33 14.77 -9.67 19.62
C LYS A 33 15.21 -11.08 19.23
N ILE A 34 15.89 -11.24 18.09
CA ILE A 34 16.49 -12.52 17.70
C ILE A 34 17.50 -12.96 18.77
N TRP A 35 18.38 -12.04 19.20
CA TRP A 35 19.34 -12.31 20.26
C TRP A 35 18.65 -12.66 21.59
N LEU A 36 17.57 -11.96 21.94
CA LEU A 36 16.81 -12.26 23.16
C LEU A 36 16.23 -13.68 23.12
N PHE A 37 15.61 -14.11 22.02
CA PHE A 37 15.11 -15.48 21.89
C PHE A 37 16.21 -16.54 21.92
N TYR A 38 17.41 -16.21 21.44
CA TYR A 38 18.58 -17.08 21.58
C TYR A 38 18.96 -17.27 23.06
N GLN A 39 19.03 -16.18 23.84
CA GLN A 39 19.33 -16.25 25.27
C GLN A 39 18.25 -17.01 26.06
N GLU A 40 16.99 -16.86 25.68
CA GLU A 40 15.85 -17.56 26.29
C GLU A 40 15.72 -19.04 25.86
N GLY A 41 16.57 -19.53 24.95
CA GLY A 41 16.48 -20.89 24.40
C GLY A 41 15.25 -21.17 23.53
N SER A 42 14.54 -20.12 23.10
CA SER A 42 13.30 -20.21 22.31
C SER A 42 13.59 -20.33 20.81
N TYR A 43 14.27 -21.42 20.42
CA TYR A 43 14.80 -21.58 19.05
C TYR A 43 13.75 -21.62 17.94
N ILE A 44 12.54 -22.12 18.22
CA ILE A 44 11.44 -22.14 17.23
C ILE A 44 11.00 -20.71 16.89
N LEU A 45 10.75 -19.89 17.93
CA LEU A 45 10.35 -18.48 17.76
C LEU A 45 11.47 -17.66 17.12
N MET A 46 12.73 -17.94 17.49
CA MET A 46 13.91 -17.37 16.85
C MET A 46 13.95 -17.73 15.35
N GLY A 47 13.75 -19.00 15.00
CA GLY A 47 13.73 -19.46 13.61
C GLY A 47 12.63 -18.80 12.79
N VAL A 48 11.42 -18.67 13.34
CA VAL A 48 10.31 -17.94 12.68
C VAL A 48 10.67 -16.47 12.49
N LEU A 49 11.25 -15.82 13.49
CA LEU A 49 11.64 -14.41 13.41
C LEU A 49 12.73 -14.19 12.34
N ILE A 50 13.75 -15.05 12.29
CA ILE A 50 14.79 -15.04 11.26
C ILE A 50 14.20 -15.29 9.86
N PHE A 51 13.26 -16.24 9.75
CA PHE A 51 12.58 -16.52 8.48
C PHE A 51 11.82 -15.29 7.97
N LEU A 52 11.10 -14.59 8.83
CA LEU A 52 10.41 -13.34 8.46
C LEU A 52 11.42 -12.26 8.06
N PHE A 53 12.46 -12.04 8.88
CA PHE A 53 13.49 -11.03 8.68
C PHE A 53 14.32 -11.23 7.40
N LEU A 54 14.65 -12.47 7.03
CA LEU A 54 15.43 -12.77 5.82
C LEU A 54 14.56 -13.03 4.60
N GLY A 55 13.32 -13.52 4.80
CA GLY A 55 12.41 -13.89 3.72
C GLY A 55 11.73 -12.69 3.08
N SER A 56 11.29 -11.71 3.87
CA SER A 56 10.65 -10.49 3.36
C SER A 56 11.55 -9.69 2.41
N PRO A 57 12.84 -9.44 2.71
CA PRO A 57 13.74 -8.78 1.79
C PRO A 57 13.81 -9.44 0.41
N VAL A 58 13.68 -10.77 0.30
CA VAL A 58 13.65 -11.46 -1.01
C VAL A 58 12.43 -11.02 -1.83
N LEU A 59 11.25 -10.97 -1.21
CA LEU A 59 10.03 -10.47 -1.85
C LEU A 59 10.19 -9.00 -2.28
N LEU A 60 10.81 -8.18 -1.44
CA LEU A 60 11.10 -6.78 -1.74
C LEU A 60 12.04 -6.63 -2.92
N GLN A 61 13.08 -7.46 -3.02
CA GLN A 61 14.02 -7.38 -4.13
C GLN A 61 13.35 -7.80 -5.44
N ILE A 62 12.44 -8.77 -5.43
CA ILE A 62 11.65 -9.12 -6.61
C ILE A 62 10.79 -7.94 -7.05
N PHE A 63 10.04 -7.31 -6.14
CA PHE A 63 9.24 -6.12 -6.47
C PHE A 63 10.11 -4.94 -6.91
N SER A 64 11.21 -4.68 -6.21
CA SER A 64 12.14 -3.61 -6.55
C SER A 64 12.72 -3.82 -7.95
N TRP A 65 13.06 -5.06 -8.31
CA TRP A 65 13.55 -5.42 -9.64
C TRP A 65 12.46 -5.24 -10.72
N LEU A 66 11.25 -5.77 -10.50
CA LEU A 66 10.13 -5.63 -11.43
C LEU A 66 9.82 -4.14 -11.72
N LEU A 67 9.80 -3.32 -10.68
CA LEU A 67 9.57 -1.88 -10.81
C LEU A 67 10.74 -1.16 -11.51
N TYR A 68 11.98 -1.62 -11.33
CA TYR A 68 13.16 -1.01 -11.98
C TYR A 68 13.28 -1.41 -13.46
N ALA A 69 12.89 -2.64 -13.81
CA ALA A 69 12.91 -3.14 -15.19
C ALA A 69 12.00 -2.32 -16.12
N ASP A 70 10.91 -1.78 -15.59
CA ASP A 70 9.97 -0.91 -16.31
C ASP A 70 10.48 0.52 -16.56
N TYR A 71 11.65 0.89 -16.02
CA TYR A 71 12.16 2.27 -15.98
C TYR A 71 13.20 2.59 -17.07
N LYS A 72 13.31 1.77 -18.13
CA LYS A 72 14.39 1.84 -19.13
C LYS A 72 14.55 3.21 -19.80
N ASP A 73 13.48 4.01 -19.94
CA ASP A 73 13.47 5.21 -20.80
C ASP A 73 13.21 6.56 -20.09
N LYS A 74 13.42 6.67 -18.76
CA LYS A 74 13.16 7.92 -17.99
C LYS A 74 14.41 8.56 -17.36
N PRO A 75 14.40 9.88 -17.07
CA PRO A 75 15.52 10.56 -16.42
C PRO A 75 15.79 9.95 -15.04
N LYS A 76 17.01 9.43 -14.87
CA LYS A 76 17.51 8.72 -13.69
C LYS A 76 18.07 9.72 -12.67
N THR A 77 17.90 9.47 -11.36
CA THR A 77 18.58 10.26 -10.32
C THR A 77 20.10 10.11 -10.44
N SER A 78 20.90 10.97 -9.79
CA SER A 78 22.36 10.76 -9.85
C SER A 78 22.78 9.43 -9.22
N VAL A 79 22.06 8.99 -8.19
CA VAL A 79 22.19 7.66 -7.60
C VAL A 79 21.93 6.56 -8.64
N ASP A 80 20.82 6.65 -9.38
CA ASP A 80 20.45 5.66 -10.40
C ASP A 80 21.44 5.63 -11.58
N ILE A 81 21.93 6.81 -12.01
CA ILE A 81 22.94 6.93 -13.09
C ILE A 81 24.25 6.29 -12.64
N PHE A 82 24.70 6.58 -11.41
CA PHE A 82 25.94 6.02 -10.86
C PHE A 82 25.85 4.49 -10.74
N LEU A 83 24.77 3.97 -10.16
CA LEU A 83 24.58 2.53 -9.97
C LEU A 83 24.47 1.76 -11.29
N ASN A 84 23.77 2.33 -12.27
CA ASN A 84 23.62 1.71 -13.59
C ASN A 84 24.94 1.74 -14.38
N LYS A 85 25.71 2.83 -14.26
CA LYS A 85 27.04 2.96 -14.91
C LYS A 85 28.05 1.93 -14.41
N HIS A 86 27.98 1.55 -13.13
CA HIS A 86 28.91 0.60 -12.53
C HIS A 86 28.34 -0.83 -12.44
N SER A 87 27.18 -1.11 -13.04
CA SER A 87 26.46 -2.39 -12.90
C SER A 87 26.22 -2.82 -11.45
N LEU A 88 26.29 -1.88 -10.51
CA LEU A 88 26.15 -2.11 -9.08
C LEU A 88 24.70 -2.37 -8.69
N LEU A 89 23.73 -2.00 -9.53
CA LEU A 89 22.32 -2.21 -9.22
C LEU A 89 21.98 -3.68 -8.94
N VAL A 90 22.52 -4.60 -9.74
CA VAL A 90 22.34 -6.04 -9.54
C VAL A 90 22.99 -6.48 -8.22
N ILE A 91 24.20 -5.98 -7.95
CA ILE A 91 24.94 -6.27 -6.72
C ILE A 91 24.15 -5.78 -5.49
N PHE A 92 23.63 -4.56 -5.51
CA PHE A 92 22.81 -4.03 -4.42
C PHE A 92 21.51 -4.80 -4.23
N HIS A 93 20.86 -5.29 -5.29
CA HIS A 93 19.68 -6.16 -5.15
C HIS A 93 20.06 -7.53 -4.56
N VAL A 94 21.18 -8.11 -4.96
CA VAL A 94 21.68 -9.38 -4.41
C VAL A 94 22.02 -9.26 -2.91
N PHE A 95 22.61 -8.15 -2.49
CA PHE A 95 22.91 -7.87 -1.08
C PHE A 95 21.72 -7.29 -0.29
N GLN A 96 20.50 -7.33 -0.84
CA GLN A 96 19.28 -6.81 -0.21
C GLN A 96 19.30 -5.29 0.07
N LEU A 97 20.25 -4.55 -0.50
CA LEU A 97 20.41 -3.10 -0.30
C LEU A 97 19.54 -2.25 -1.24
N GLY A 98 18.72 -2.87 -2.10
CA GLY A 98 17.86 -2.16 -3.07
C GLY A 98 16.91 -1.13 -2.43
N ILE A 99 16.46 -1.36 -1.19
CA ILE A 99 15.61 -0.41 -0.47
C ILE A 99 16.35 0.87 -0.09
N PHE A 100 17.62 0.78 0.32
CA PHE A 100 18.46 1.93 0.64
C PHE A 100 18.73 2.79 -0.59
N VAL A 101 18.88 2.16 -1.77
CA VAL A 101 18.99 2.88 -3.05
C VAL A 101 17.73 3.70 -3.31
N ARG A 102 16.53 3.12 -3.12
CA ARG A 102 15.26 3.84 -3.32
C ARG A 102 15.09 4.99 -2.32
N PHE A 103 15.47 4.80 -1.06
CA PHE A 103 15.51 5.88 -0.07
C PHE A 103 16.48 6.99 -0.48
N ALA A 104 17.70 6.64 -0.90
CA ALA A 104 18.68 7.61 -1.36
C ALA A 104 18.16 8.43 -2.56
N SER A 105 17.52 7.79 -3.54
CA SER A 105 16.91 8.47 -4.69
C SER A 105 15.80 9.46 -4.27
N VAL A 106 14.93 9.09 -3.32
CA VAL A 106 13.86 9.98 -2.82
C VAL A 106 14.42 11.13 -1.96
N VAL A 107 15.44 10.87 -1.15
CA VAL A 107 16.14 11.89 -0.35
C VAL A 107 16.89 12.86 -1.25
N GLU A 108 17.59 12.36 -2.29
CA GLU A 108 18.29 13.19 -3.28
C GLU A 108 17.34 14.20 -3.92
N ILE A 109 16.16 13.74 -4.36
CA ILE A 109 15.12 14.59 -4.94
C ILE A 109 14.66 15.66 -3.94
N SER A 110 14.44 15.26 -2.69
CA SER A 110 13.98 16.17 -1.64
C SER A 110 15.03 17.25 -1.32
N VAL A 111 16.30 16.87 -1.26
CA VAL A 111 17.43 17.78 -1.03
C VAL A 111 17.65 18.72 -2.21
N ARG A 112 17.62 18.22 -3.46
CA ARG A 112 17.76 19.07 -4.67
C ARG A 112 16.69 20.15 -4.73
N ARG A 113 15.44 19.82 -4.39
CA ARG A 113 14.33 20.79 -4.31
C ARG A 113 14.56 21.85 -3.24
N LEU A 114 15.06 21.46 -2.06
CA LEU A 114 15.37 22.42 -0.98
C LEU A 114 16.53 23.35 -1.35
N LEU A 115 17.53 22.82 -2.06
CA LEU A 115 18.71 23.57 -2.49
C LEU A 115 18.48 24.39 -3.77
N GLY A 116 17.28 24.35 -4.37
CA GLY A 116 16.97 25.08 -5.60
C GLY A 116 17.80 24.66 -6.83
N ARG A 117 18.38 23.45 -6.83
CA ARG A 117 19.11 22.88 -7.97
C ARG A 117 18.14 22.25 -8.98
N ASP A 118 18.57 22.14 -10.24
CA ASP A 118 17.81 21.59 -11.38
C ASP A 118 16.80 20.52 -10.95
N PRO A 119 15.50 20.89 -10.87
CA PRO A 119 14.50 20.03 -10.28
C PRO A 119 14.21 18.87 -11.23
N ILE A 120 14.35 17.64 -10.71
CA ILE A 120 13.86 16.44 -11.39
C ILE A 120 12.35 16.62 -11.65
N PRO A 121 11.83 16.24 -12.85
CA PRO A 121 10.42 16.39 -13.19
C PRO A 121 9.50 15.89 -12.08
N GLU A 122 8.46 16.67 -11.75
CA GLU A 122 7.56 16.36 -10.63
C GLU A 122 6.92 14.98 -10.76
N ASP A 123 6.58 14.58 -11.99
CA ASP A 123 6.06 13.25 -12.27
C ASP A 123 7.07 12.18 -11.84
N THR A 124 8.33 12.24 -12.28
CA THR A 124 9.37 11.26 -11.91
C THR A 124 9.54 11.15 -10.39
N ALA A 125 9.53 12.27 -9.68
CA ALA A 125 9.61 12.27 -8.22
C ALA A 125 8.40 11.62 -7.55
N ARG A 126 7.21 11.79 -8.12
CA ARG A 126 5.97 11.17 -7.64
C ARG A 126 5.99 9.65 -7.82
N HIS A 127 6.50 9.17 -8.96
CA HIS A 127 6.69 7.75 -9.24
C HIS A 127 7.66 7.09 -8.24
N LEU A 128 8.84 7.68 -8.04
CA LEU A 128 9.84 7.14 -7.12
C LEU A 128 9.32 7.07 -5.68
N LYS A 129 8.56 8.07 -5.24
CA LYS A 129 7.88 8.04 -3.94
C LYS A 129 6.82 6.95 -3.86
N HIS A 130 5.96 6.86 -4.86
CA HIS A 130 4.93 5.82 -4.93
C HIS A 130 5.56 4.42 -4.82
N ASP A 131 6.58 4.14 -5.64
CA ASP A 131 7.24 2.83 -5.65
C ASP A 131 7.95 2.52 -4.33
N LEU A 132 8.64 3.50 -3.74
CA LEU A 132 9.26 3.35 -2.42
C LEU A 132 8.22 2.96 -1.38
N PHE A 133 7.12 3.72 -1.28
CA PHE A 133 6.10 3.46 -0.28
C PHE A 133 5.29 2.19 -0.56
N PHE A 134 5.15 1.79 -1.83
CA PHE A 134 4.57 0.49 -2.17
C PHE A 134 5.47 -0.65 -1.67
N VAL A 135 6.77 -0.62 -1.96
CA VAL A 135 7.72 -1.65 -1.48
C VAL A 135 7.74 -1.70 0.05
N ARG A 136 7.74 -0.54 0.73
CA ARG A 136 7.63 -0.44 2.19
C ARG A 136 6.33 -1.03 2.73
N LEU A 137 5.22 -0.85 2.02
CA LEU A 137 3.94 -1.45 2.39
C LEU A 137 4.00 -2.98 2.32
N VAL A 138 4.61 -3.53 1.26
CA VAL A 138 4.81 -4.97 1.12
C VAL A 138 5.67 -5.53 2.27
N GLU A 139 6.78 -4.88 2.58
CA GLU A 139 7.65 -5.22 3.73
C GLU A 139 6.87 -5.25 5.04
N THR A 140 6.11 -4.19 5.28
CA THR A 140 5.31 -4.02 6.50
C THR A 140 4.39 -5.21 6.75
N PHE A 141 3.72 -5.72 5.72
CA PHE A 141 2.76 -6.82 5.87
C PHE A 141 3.36 -8.22 5.69
N SER A 142 4.55 -8.33 5.10
CA SER A 142 5.28 -9.60 4.97
C SER A 142 6.23 -9.87 6.14
N GLU A 143 6.65 -8.83 6.86
CA GLU A 143 7.61 -8.91 7.96
C GLU A 143 7.05 -8.30 9.25
N SER A 144 6.92 -6.98 9.30
CA SER A 144 6.65 -6.27 10.56
C SER A 144 5.32 -6.68 11.21
N ALA A 145 4.25 -6.91 10.44
CA ALA A 145 2.95 -7.33 10.98
C ALA A 145 2.96 -8.77 11.54
N PRO A 146 3.45 -9.79 10.80
CA PRO A 146 3.69 -11.13 11.38
C PRO A 146 4.62 -11.13 12.59
N GLN A 147 5.69 -10.34 12.59
CA GLN A 147 6.60 -10.21 13.73
C GLN A 147 5.91 -9.57 14.94
N LEU A 148 5.12 -8.51 14.73
CA LEU A 148 4.31 -7.90 15.78
C LEU A 148 3.31 -8.90 16.38
N MET A 149 2.63 -9.69 15.53
CA MET A 149 1.75 -10.76 15.98
C MET A 149 2.50 -11.78 16.86
N LEU A 150 3.72 -12.18 16.46
CA LEU A 150 4.56 -13.11 17.21
C LEU A 150 5.03 -12.52 18.56
N MET A 151 5.41 -11.25 18.59
CA MET A 151 5.81 -10.57 19.82
C MET A 151 4.65 -10.43 20.80
N LEU A 152 3.47 -10.12 20.28
CA LEU A 152 2.28 -9.97 21.09
C LEU A 152 1.76 -11.33 21.58
N SER A 153 1.84 -12.40 20.78
CA SER A 153 1.44 -13.75 21.19
C SER A 153 2.35 -14.30 22.29
N THR A 154 3.66 -14.08 22.19
CA THR A 154 4.63 -14.47 23.22
C THR A 154 4.42 -13.70 24.52
N THR A 155 4.08 -12.42 24.41
CA THR A 155 3.69 -11.58 25.56
C THR A 155 2.44 -12.14 26.26
N PHE A 156 1.40 -12.49 25.51
CA PHE A 156 0.18 -13.09 26.08
C PHE A 156 0.42 -14.48 26.66
N MET A 157 1.33 -15.25 26.08
CA MET A 157 1.67 -16.59 26.55
C MET A 157 2.48 -16.56 27.87
N ARG A 158 3.33 -15.55 28.04
CA ARG A 158 4.19 -15.37 29.22
C ARG A 158 3.54 -14.52 30.31
N GLU A 159 2.50 -13.77 29.98
CA GLU A 159 1.80 -12.83 30.87
C GLU A 159 2.72 -11.76 31.47
N GLU A 160 3.86 -11.50 30.81
CA GLU A 160 4.88 -10.55 31.23
C GLU A 160 5.21 -9.59 30.09
N ILE A 161 5.22 -8.27 30.39
CA ILE A 161 5.65 -7.22 29.48
C ILE A 161 6.92 -6.56 30.03
N GLY A 162 8.06 -6.90 29.44
CA GLY A 162 9.27 -6.09 29.61
C GLY A 162 9.13 -4.74 28.90
N LEU A 163 9.66 -3.66 29.50
CA LEU A 163 9.57 -2.30 28.94
C LEU A 163 10.04 -2.22 27.49
N LEU A 164 11.18 -2.85 27.16
CA LEU A 164 11.71 -2.87 25.79
C LEU A 164 10.79 -3.61 24.81
N THR A 165 10.13 -4.69 25.25
CA THR A 165 9.14 -5.40 24.43
C THR A 165 7.91 -4.53 24.18
N GLY A 166 7.43 -3.82 25.20
CA GLY A 166 6.31 -2.89 25.06
C GLY A 166 6.62 -1.73 24.12
N LEU A 167 7.80 -1.12 24.27
CA LEU A 167 8.27 -0.05 23.39
C LEU A 167 8.40 -0.51 21.94
N LYS A 168 9.03 -1.67 21.70
CA LYS A 168 9.12 -2.26 20.37
C LYS A 168 7.74 -2.53 19.76
N THR A 169 6.82 -3.10 20.54
CA THR A 169 5.44 -3.38 20.09
C THR A 169 4.75 -2.09 19.67
N ALA A 170 4.86 -1.02 20.45
CA ALA A 170 4.30 0.30 20.11
C ALA A 170 4.95 0.89 18.85
N GLU A 171 6.27 0.79 18.72
CA GLU A 171 7.02 1.25 17.55
C GLU A 171 6.61 0.52 16.27
N SER A 172 6.49 -0.81 16.31
CA SER A 172 6.06 -1.59 15.15
C SER A 172 4.62 -1.23 14.75
N ILE A 173 3.69 -1.05 15.69
CA ILE A 173 2.31 -0.59 15.42
C ILE A 173 2.31 0.78 14.73
N ILE A 174 3.08 1.73 15.25
CA ILE A 174 3.21 3.09 14.69
C ILE A 174 3.80 3.01 13.27
N THR A 175 4.86 2.23 13.08
CA THR A 175 5.56 2.07 11.80
C THR A 175 4.66 1.44 10.75
N ILE A 176 3.93 0.37 11.09
CA ILE A 176 2.95 -0.26 10.18
C ILE A 176 1.90 0.75 9.73
N THR A 177 1.30 1.46 10.68
CA THR A 177 0.24 2.44 10.39
C THR A 177 0.78 3.62 9.57
N LEU A 178 2.01 4.06 9.87
CA LEU A 178 2.67 5.13 9.14
C LEU A 178 2.97 4.75 7.68
N ASN A 179 3.43 3.51 7.43
CA ASN A 179 3.68 3.02 6.08
C ASN A 179 2.36 2.95 5.26
N VAL A 180 1.25 2.54 5.88
CA VAL A 180 -0.09 2.58 5.25
C VAL A 180 -0.49 4.02 4.89
N LEU A 181 -0.28 4.98 5.80
CA LEU A 181 -0.54 6.40 5.54
C LEU A 181 0.33 6.96 4.41
N LEU A 182 1.63 6.68 4.44
CA LEU A 182 2.60 7.17 3.45
C LEU A 182 2.27 6.64 2.05
N TYR A 183 1.92 5.36 1.94
CA TYR A 183 1.45 4.78 0.68
C TYR A 183 0.16 5.46 0.21
N HIS A 184 -0.83 5.62 1.09
CA HIS A 184 -2.10 6.28 0.74
C HIS A 184 -1.91 7.72 0.27
N GLN A 185 -1.02 8.48 0.92
CA GLN A 185 -0.67 9.82 0.48
C GLN A 185 0.04 9.83 -0.87
N ALA A 186 0.94 8.88 -1.12
CA ALA A 186 1.64 8.74 -2.38
C ALA A 186 0.68 8.40 -3.53
N MET A 187 -0.25 7.47 -3.28
CA MET A 187 -1.31 7.10 -4.21
C MET A 187 -2.18 8.31 -4.56
N ARG A 188 -2.69 9.04 -3.56
CA ARG A 188 -3.49 10.26 -3.80
C ARG A 188 -2.75 11.32 -4.61
N LYS A 189 -1.45 11.51 -4.36
CA LYS A 189 -0.64 12.45 -5.13
C LYS A 189 -0.43 11.96 -6.56
N PHE A 190 -0.30 10.64 -6.76
CA PHE A 190 -0.16 9.99 -8.07
C PHE A 190 -1.27 10.38 -9.04
N ILE A 191 -2.51 10.33 -8.57
CA ILE A 191 -3.72 10.68 -9.30
C ILE A 191 -3.87 12.21 -9.36
N HIS A 192 -3.58 12.78 -10.55
CA HIS A 192 -3.32 14.21 -10.82
C HIS A 192 -4.42 15.24 -10.48
N ASP A 193 -5.54 14.85 -9.86
CA ASP A 193 -6.73 15.71 -9.67
C ASP A 193 -7.42 15.54 -8.30
N LYS A 194 -6.80 14.84 -7.34
CA LYS A 194 -7.25 14.88 -5.93
C LYS A 194 -6.37 15.85 -5.14
N SER A 195 -7.02 16.84 -4.50
CA SER A 195 -6.37 17.81 -3.63
C SER A 195 -5.46 17.14 -2.59
N LYS A 196 -4.33 17.80 -2.27
CA LYS A 196 -3.39 17.33 -1.25
C LYS A 196 -4.17 16.99 0.03
N MET A 197 -3.99 15.77 0.55
CA MET A 197 -4.68 15.34 1.77
C MET A 197 -4.35 16.34 2.90
N GLY A 198 -5.38 17.00 3.43
CA GLY A 198 -5.23 17.91 4.55
C GLY A 198 -4.67 17.18 5.77
N TRP A 199 -3.96 17.92 6.62
CA TRP A 199 -3.34 17.35 7.84
C TRP A 199 -4.37 16.64 8.72
N ASP A 200 -5.57 17.21 8.89
CA ASP A 200 -6.66 16.60 9.66
C ASP A 200 -7.09 15.25 9.09
N SER A 201 -7.22 15.16 7.76
CA SER A 201 -7.59 13.91 7.08
C SER A 201 -6.49 12.86 7.20
N ALA A 202 -5.22 13.27 7.22
CA ALA A 202 -4.08 12.38 7.46
C ALA A 202 -4.06 11.84 8.89
N VAL A 203 -4.33 12.68 9.90
CA VAL A 203 -4.39 12.26 11.30
C VAL A 203 -5.54 11.28 11.52
N VAL A 204 -6.74 11.56 11.00
CA VAL A 204 -7.88 10.63 11.14
C VAL A 204 -7.60 9.31 10.39
N PHE A 205 -7.02 9.37 9.19
CA PHE A 205 -6.60 8.18 8.44
C PHE A 205 -5.45 7.40 9.12
N PHE A 206 -4.64 8.05 9.94
CA PHE A 206 -3.65 7.35 10.75
C PHE A 206 -4.36 6.63 11.90
N LEU A 207 -5.16 7.35 12.70
CA LEU A 207 -5.81 6.83 13.90
C LEU A 207 -6.78 5.68 13.62
N TRP A 208 -7.57 5.75 12.55
CA TRP A 208 -8.54 4.69 12.24
C TRP A 208 -7.85 3.34 11.90
N ASN A 209 -6.64 3.40 11.34
CA ASN A 209 -5.86 2.28 10.84
C ASN A 209 -5.05 1.74 12.00
N LEU A 210 -4.49 2.63 12.83
CA LEU A 210 -3.86 2.31 14.10
C LEU A 210 -4.77 1.38 14.91
N PHE A 211 -6.03 1.78 15.10
CA PHE A 211 -6.98 1.00 15.90
C PHE A 211 -7.41 -0.31 15.24
N LEU A 212 -7.76 -0.29 13.94
CA LEU A 212 -8.19 -1.50 13.23
C LEU A 212 -7.06 -2.54 13.11
N ILE A 213 -5.85 -2.10 12.76
CA ILE A 213 -4.67 -2.99 12.64
C ILE A 213 -4.28 -3.52 14.02
N THR A 214 -4.25 -2.67 15.05
CA THR A 214 -3.92 -3.12 16.42
C THR A 214 -4.93 -4.15 16.90
N ALA A 215 -6.23 -3.91 16.72
CA ALA A 215 -7.27 -4.86 17.10
C ALA A 215 -7.15 -6.19 16.34
N ARG A 216 -6.87 -6.14 15.03
CA ARG A 216 -6.70 -7.34 14.19
C ARG A 216 -5.45 -8.14 14.56
N VAL A 217 -4.31 -7.49 14.76
CA VAL A 217 -3.08 -8.17 15.15
C VAL A 217 -3.19 -8.73 16.56
N ALA A 218 -3.85 -8.02 17.47
CA ALA A 218 -4.11 -8.50 18.83
C ALA A 218 -5.03 -9.72 18.87
N SER A 219 -6.09 -9.78 18.06
CA SER A 219 -6.97 -10.96 18.01
C SER A 219 -6.22 -12.20 17.48
N LEU A 220 -5.40 -12.03 16.44
CA LEU A 220 -4.51 -13.07 15.91
C LEU A 220 -3.48 -13.52 16.95
N ALA A 221 -2.87 -12.57 17.66
CA ALA A 221 -1.86 -12.85 18.69
C ALA A 221 -2.46 -13.60 19.90
N LEU A 222 -3.66 -13.23 20.35
CA LEU A 222 -4.38 -13.96 21.38
C LEU A 222 -4.59 -15.41 20.94
N PHE A 223 -5.18 -15.64 19.77
CA PHE A 223 -5.39 -17.00 19.25
C PHE A 223 -4.07 -17.79 19.15
N ALA A 224 -3.01 -17.18 18.61
CA ALA A 224 -1.70 -17.80 18.47
C ALA A 224 -1.04 -18.14 19.82
N SER A 225 -1.35 -17.41 20.90
CA SER A 225 -0.79 -17.67 22.24
C SER A 225 -1.23 -19.02 22.83
N VAL A 226 -2.34 -19.59 22.35
CA VAL A 226 -2.88 -20.85 22.86
C VAL A 226 -2.86 -21.95 21.79
N LEU A 227 -2.99 -21.58 20.50
CA LEU A 227 -3.01 -22.50 19.37
C LEU A 227 -2.01 -22.07 18.27
N PRO A 228 -0.69 -22.09 18.54
CA PRO A 228 0.33 -21.51 17.65
C PRO A 228 0.41 -22.19 16.28
N PHE A 229 0.15 -23.50 16.17
CA PHE A 229 0.15 -24.19 14.88
C PHE A 229 -1.10 -23.85 14.04
N PHE A 230 -2.25 -23.66 14.69
CA PHE A 230 -3.50 -23.39 13.98
C PHE A 230 -3.54 -21.97 13.41
N VAL A 231 -2.75 -21.01 13.92
CA VAL A 231 -2.66 -19.67 13.30
C VAL A 231 -2.09 -19.75 11.89
N VAL A 232 -1.20 -20.71 11.61
CA VAL A 232 -0.65 -20.92 10.26
C VAL A 232 -1.72 -21.49 9.33
N VAL A 233 -2.50 -22.46 9.80
CA VAL A 233 -3.62 -23.04 9.03
C VAL A 233 -4.68 -21.98 8.75
N HIS A 234 -5.00 -21.16 9.75
CA HIS A 234 -5.92 -20.04 9.63
C HIS A 234 -5.41 -19.00 8.61
N PHE A 235 -4.13 -18.62 8.69
CA PHE A 235 -3.52 -17.72 7.73
C PHE A 235 -3.62 -18.27 6.30
N LEU A 236 -3.19 -19.52 6.06
CA LEU A 236 -3.19 -20.10 4.73
C LEU A 236 -4.61 -20.20 4.13
N THR A 237 -5.60 -20.58 4.94
CA THR A 237 -6.99 -20.70 4.46
C THR A 237 -7.59 -19.34 4.10
N LEU A 238 -7.49 -18.33 4.97
CA LEU A 238 -7.98 -17.00 4.66
C LEU A 238 -7.18 -16.32 3.54
N TRP A 239 -5.86 -16.49 3.53
CA TRP A 239 -5.02 -15.89 2.50
C TRP A 239 -5.41 -16.39 1.11
N ILE A 240 -5.65 -17.70 0.92
CA ILE A 240 -6.14 -18.24 -0.37
C ILE A 240 -7.46 -17.56 -0.77
N LEU A 241 -8.41 -17.42 0.15
CA LEU A 241 -9.69 -16.76 -0.12
C LEU A 241 -9.51 -15.28 -0.51
N LEU A 242 -8.60 -14.57 0.15
CA LEU A 242 -8.30 -13.16 -0.12
C LEU A 242 -7.54 -12.98 -1.44
N VAL A 243 -6.68 -13.92 -1.82
CA VAL A 243 -6.03 -13.93 -3.14
C VAL A 243 -7.06 -14.19 -4.24
N LEU A 244 -8.00 -15.12 -4.03
CA LEU A 244 -9.12 -15.34 -4.95
C LEU A 244 -10.01 -14.09 -5.05
N TRP A 245 -10.27 -13.40 -3.94
CA TRP A 245 -10.96 -12.12 -3.95
C TRP A 245 -10.20 -11.10 -4.79
N ALA A 246 -8.88 -10.97 -4.59
CA ALA A 246 -8.03 -10.05 -5.36
C ALA A 246 -8.03 -10.41 -6.85
N TRP A 247 -8.07 -11.70 -7.20
CA TRP A 247 -8.18 -12.18 -8.57
C TRP A 247 -9.48 -11.75 -9.23
N GLN A 248 -10.60 -11.80 -8.51
CA GLN A 248 -11.90 -11.33 -9.01
C GLN A 248 -11.92 -9.83 -9.28
N GLN A 249 -11.01 -9.04 -8.68
CA GLN A 249 -10.89 -7.61 -8.97
C GLN A 249 -10.21 -7.32 -10.31
N GLN A 250 -9.72 -8.33 -11.04
CA GLN A 250 -9.10 -8.20 -12.36
C GLN A 250 -8.04 -7.08 -12.44
N THR A 251 -7.12 -7.08 -11.48
CA THR A 251 -6.04 -6.10 -11.43
C THR A 251 -5.09 -6.25 -12.62
N ASP A 252 -4.52 -5.15 -13.09
CA ASP A 252 -3.59 -5.11 -14.20
C ASP A 252 -2.42 -4.17 -13.90
N PHE A 253 -1.72 -4.44 -12.79
CA PHE A 253 -0.72 -3.55 -12.22
C PHE A 253 0.71 -3.84 -12.69
N MET A 254 1.04 -5.11 -12.94
CA MET A 254 2.39 -5.54 -13.33
C MET A 254 2.44 -5.94 -14.81
N ASP A 255 3.65 -5.84 -15.38
CA ASP A 255 3.93 -6.34 -16.72
C ASP A 255 4.24 -7.85 -16.65
N GLY A 256 3.36 -8.65 -17.23
CA GLY A 256 3.50 -10.10 -17.33
C GLY A 256 2.71 -10.89 -16.26
N PRO A 257 2.34 -12.14 -16.58
CA PRO A 257 1.44 -12.95 -15.75
C PRO A 257 2.03 -13.31 -14.38
N GLY A 258 3.35 -13.52 -14.30
CA GLY A 258 4.02 -13.86 -13.04
C GLY A 258 4.08 -12.69 -12.05
N GLY A 259 4.37 -11.48 -12.53
CA GLY A 259 4.38 -10.27 -11.70
C GLY A 259 2.98 -9.92 -11.19
N GLU A 260 1.96 -10.08 -12.04
CA GLU A 260 0.58 -9.82 -11.66
C GLU A 260 0.06 -10.84 -10.64
N TRP A 261 0.42 -12.11 -10.80
CA TRP A 261 0.15 -13.14 -9.80
C TRP A 261 0.77 -12.80 -8.43
N LEU A 262 2.04 -12.38 -8.43
CA LEU A 262 2.75 -11.97 -7.21
C LEU A 262 2.12 -10.73 -6.56
N TYR A 263 1.70 -9.76 -7.37
CA TYR A 263 0.98 -8.59 -6.89
C TYR A 263 -0.33 -9.00 -6.20
N ARG A 264 -1.17 -9.82 -6.84
CA ARG A 264 -2.44 -10.30 -6.25
C ARG A 264 -2.23 -11.12 -4.99
N ALA A 265 -1.21 -11.97 -4.96
CA ALA A 265 -0.76 -12.70 -3.77
C ALA A 265 -0.43 -11.76 -2.60
N THR A 266 0.28 -10.67 -2.91
CA THR A 266 0.67 -9.64 -1.94
C THR A 266 -0.52 -8.81 -1.47
N ILE A 267 -1.47 -8.49 -2.36
CA ILE A 267 -2.74 -7.86 -1.98
C ILE A 267 -3.51 -8.75 -1.01
N GLY A 268 -3.59 -10.06 -1.27
CA GLY A 268 -4.21 -11.01 -0.33
C GLY A 268 -3.53 -11.02 1.04
N LEU A 269 -2.20 -10.90 1.07
CA LEU A 269 -1.43 -10.77 2.31
C LEU A 269 -1.74 -9.47 3.06
N ILE A 270 -1.81 -8.33 2.37
CA ILE A 270 -2.17 -7.04 2.99
C ILE A 270 -3.60 -7.12 3.54
N LEU A 271 -4.54 -7.64 2.76
CA LEU A 271 -5.95 -7.79 3.14
C LEU A 271 -6.14 -8.67 4.38
N TYR A 272 -5.24 -9.63 4.64
CA TYR A 272 -5.32 -10.46 5.84
C TYR A 272 -5.20 -9.64 7.14
N PHE A 273 -4.43 -8.55 7.11
CA PHE A 273 -4.18 -7.67 8.26
C PHE A 273 -4.97 -6.35 8.21
N SER A 274 -5.13 -5.75 7.03
CA SER A 274 -5.72 -4.42 6.89
C SER A 274 -6.46 -4.24 5.58
N TRP A 275 -7.47 -3.37 5.58
CA TRP A 275 -8.17 -3.00 4.35
C TRP A 275 -7.20 -2.30 3.40
N PHE A 276 -7.14 -2.81 2.17
CA PHE A 276 -6.38 -2.21 1.08
C PHE A 276 -7.27 -2.08 -0.14
N ASP A 277 -7.35 -0.86 -0.67
CA ASP A 277 -8.20 -0.57 -1.81
C ASP A 277 -7.46 -0.79 -3.12
N VAL A 278 -8.01 -1.65 -3.96
CA VAL A 278 -7.37 -2.18 -5.17
C VAL A 278 -8.12 -1.76 -6.43
N ASN A 279 -9.45 -1.60 -6.35
CA ASN A 279 -10.28 -1.31 -7.52
C ASN A 279 -11.62 -0.63 -7.14
N ASP A 280 -11.89 0.56 -7.68
CA ASP A 280 -12.85 1.53 -7.13
C ASP A 280 -14.34 1.24 -7.43
N GLU A 281 -14.65 0.30 -8.34
CA GLU A 281 -16.05 0.01 -8.65
C GLU A 281 -16.77 -0.59 -7.42
N LYS A 282 -17.52 0.26 -6.68
CA LYS A 282 -18.27 -0.01 -5.43
C LYS A 282 -17.41 -0.18 -4.16
N THR A 283 -16.40 0.69 -3.97
CA THR A 283 -15.50 0.67 -2.79
C THR A 283 -16.18 0.64 -1.44
N LYS A 284 -17.27 1.40 -1.25
CA LYS A 284 -17.97 1.42 0.05
C LYS A 284 -18.57 0.06 0.43
N LEU A 285 -19.17 -0.65 -0.53
CA LEU A 285 -19.75 -1.97 -0.27
C LEU A 285 -18.65 -3.00 -0.02
N LYS A 286 -17.63 -3.05 -0.88
CA LYS A 286 -16.48 -3.97 -0.72
C LYS A 286 -15.78 -3.76 0.63
N SER A 287 -15.55 -2.50 0.98
CA SER A 287 -14.92 -2.12 2.25
C SER A 287 -15.81 -2.51 3.45
N ASN A 288 -17.13 -2.31 3.37
CA ASN A 288 -18.03 -2.76 4.42
C ASN A 288 -18.05 -4.29 4.56
N ILE A 289 -18.12 -5.04 3.45
CA ILE A 289 -18.06 -6.50 3.47
C ILE A 289 -16.75 -6.95 4.15
N TYR A 290 -15.63 -6.36 3.77
CA TYR A 290 -14.33 -6.68 4.37
C TYR A 290 -14.31 -6.48 5.89
N HIS A 291 -14.77 -5.34 6.39
CA HIS A 291 -14.74 -5.09 7.85
C HIS A 291 -15.74 -5.97 8.61
N VAL A 292 -16.87 -6.33 8.00
CA VAL A 292 -17.80 -7.30 8.62
C VAL A 292 -17.15 -8.68 8.69
N LEU A 293 -16.53 -9.15 7.60
CA LEU A 293 -15.83 -10.44 7.61
C LEU A 293 -14.65 -10.45 8.59
N THR A 294 -13.85 -9.39 8.63
CA THR A 294 -12.71 -9.25 9.55
C THR A 294 -13.17 -9.17 11.01
N MET A 295 -14.33 -8.56 11.28
CA MET A 295 -14.93 -8.52 12.61
C MET A 295 -15.42 -9.90 13.05
N LEU A 296 -16.15 -10.62 12.17
CA LEU A 296 -16.62 -11.98 12.44
C LEU A 296 -15.44 -12.93 12.69
N ASP A 297 -14.42 -12.84 11.85
CA ASP A 297 -13.21 -13.64 11.97
C ASP A 297 -12.44 -13.33 13.27
N SER A 298 -12.23 -12.06 13.59
CA SER A 298 -11.59 -11.66 14.85
C SER A 298 -12.41 -12.10 16.07
N GLY A 299 -13.74 -12.05 15.99
CA GLY A 299 -14.64 -12.57 17.01
C GLY A 299 -14.51 -14.08 17.20
N LEU A 300 -14.39 -14.84 16.11
CA LEU A 300 -14.14 -16.29 16.14
C LEU A 300 -12.80 -16.60 16.83
N LEU A 301 -11.72 -15.90 16.46
CA LEU A 301 -10.39 -16.08 17.05
C LEU A 301 -10.38 -15.81 18.56
N ILE A 302 -11.00 -14.71 18.98
CA ILE A 302 -11.12 -14.34 20.41
C ILE A 302 -12.02 -15.35 21.14
N GLY A 303 -13.10 -15.81 20.52
CA GLY A 303 -14.00 -16.82 21.09
C GLY A 303 -13.30 -18.16 21.31
N LEU A 304 -12.50 -18.62 20.34
CA LEU A 304 -11.68 -19.83 20.46
C LEU A 304 -10.59 -19.68 21.53
N TRP A 305 -9.94 -18.52 21.59
CA TRP A 305 -8.99 -18.20 22.65
C TRP A 305 -9.65 -18.27 24.03
N TRP A 306 -10.78 -17.60 24.20
CA TRP A 306 -11.56 -17.61 25.45
C TRP A 306 -11.95 -19.02 25.85
N TRP A 307 -12.52 -19.80 24.92
CA TRP A 307 -12.91 -21.18 25.14
C TRP A 307 -11.75 -22.02 25.66
N MET A 308 -10.58 -21.93 25.00
CA MET A 308 -9.41 -22.72 25.37
C MET A 308 -8.79 -22.26 26.70
N ARG A 309 -8.76 -20.94 26.97
CA ARG A 309 -8.32 -20.41 28.26
C ARG A 309 -9.23 -20.85 29.40
N VAL A 310 -10.55 -20.75 29.24
CA VAL A 310 -11.52 -21.22 30.24
C VAL A 310 -11.36 -22.72 30.48
N TYR A 311 -11.24 -23.53 29.42
CA TYR A 311 -11.02 -24.96 29.55
C TYR A 311 -9.75 -25.29 30.36
N ASN A 312 -8.63 -24.61 30.08
CA ASN A 312 -7.35 -24.81 30.78
C ASN A 312 -7.39 -24.31 32.24
N THR A 313 -7.99 -23.14 32.50
CA THR A 313 -8.03 -22.49 33.82
C THR A 313 -9.06 -23.10 34.78
N SER A 314 -10.07 -23.82 34.28
CA SER A 314 -11.09 -24.52 35.10
C SER A 314 -10.53 -25.53 36.11
N SER A 315 -9.22 -25.78 36.10
CA SER A 315 -8.52 -26.70 36.99
C SER A 315 -7.89 -26.05 38.24
N HIS A 316 -7.64 -24.72 38.28
CA HIS A 316 -6.77 -24.15 39.34
C HIS A 316 -7.22 -22.84 40.02
N SER A 317 -8.17 -22.04 39.53
CA SER A 317 -8.80 -20.92 40.29
C SER A 317 -9.95 -20.23 39.54
N PRO A 318 -10.90 -19.55 40.23
CA PRO A 318 -12.06 -18.91 39.63
C PRO A 318 -11.93 -17.37 39.63
N CYS A 319 -11.38 -16.78 38.56
CA CYS A 319 -11.83 -15.44 38.17
C CYS A 319 -11.67 -15.19 36.66
N PRO A 320 -12.77 -15.07 35.91
CA PRO A 320 -12.73 -14.78 34.48
C PRO A 320 -12.47 -13.30 34.14
N LEU A 321 -12.30 -12.42 35.14
CA LEU A 321 -12.18 -10.98 34.93
C LEU A 321 -10.90 -10.58 34.18
N ASP A 322 -9.77 -11.24 34.47
CA ASP A 322 -8.49 -10.94 33.80
C ASP A 322 -8.52 -11.29 32.30
N LEU A 323 -9.35 -12.28 31.91
CA LEU A 323 -9.57 -12.66 30.52
C LEU A 323 -10.45 -11.66 29.77
N LEU A 324 -11.31 -10.90 30.47
CA LEU A 324 -12.21 -9.92 29.86
C LEU A 324 -11.49 -8.62 29.49
N VAL A 325 -10.39 -8.29 30.18
CA VAL A 325 -9.61 -7.07 29.91
C VAL A 325 -9.10 -7.01 28.46
N PRO A 326 -8.32 -7.99 27.94
CA PRO A 326 -7.83 -7.94 26.56
C PRO A 326 -8.96 -7.96 25.53
N ILE A 327 -10.05 -8.70 25.80
CA ILE A 327 -11.24 -8.73 24.94
C ILE A 327 -11.88 -7.33 24.85
N SER A 328 -12.09 -6.70 26.00
CA SER A 328 -12.70 -5.37 26.09
C SER A 328 -11.87 -4.31 25.36
N ILE A 329 -10.53 -4.37 25.50
CA ILE A 329 -9.61 -3.48 24.79
C ILE A 329 -9.72 -3.68 23.28
N ILE A 330 -9.71 -4.93 22.78
CA ILE A 330 -9.78 -5.22 21.34
C ILE A 330 -11.12 -4.76 20.75
N VAL A 331 -12.23 -5.03 21.44
CA VAL A 331 -13.57 -4.60 21.00
C VAL A 331 -13.66 -3.06 20.97
N LEU A 332 -13.12 -2.39 21.99
CA LEU A 332 -13.08 -0.92 22.04
C LEU A 332 -12.26 -0.36 20.87
N LEU A 333 -11.05 -0.87 20.65
CA LEU A 333 -10.19 -0.44 19.54
C LEU A 333 -10.86 -0.64 18.18
N TYR A 334 -11.41 -1.83 17.92
CA TYR A 334 -12.07 -2.12 16.63
C TYR A 334 -13.27 -1.20 16.40
N SER A 335 -14.10 -0.99 17.43
CA SER A 335 -15.26 -0.12 17.38
C SER A 335 -14.86 1.35 17.17
N SER A 336 -13.85 1.83 17.88
CA SER A 336 -13.30 3.19 17.71
C SER A 336 -12.72 3.40 16.32
N GLY A 337 -11.98 2.42 15.78
CA GLY A 337 -11.45 2.46 14.41
C GLY A 337 -12.55 2.57 13.36
N LEU A 338 -13.62 1.77 13.50
CA LEU A 338 -14.77 1.82 12.59
C LEU A 338 -15.56 3.14 12.70
N ALA A 339 -15.71 3.67 13.92
CA ALA A 339 -16.34 4.97 14.15
C ALA A 339 -15.55 6.12 13.50
N LEU A 340 -14.23 6.17 13.69
CA LEU A 340 -13.36 7.15 13.03
C LEU A 340 -13.43 7.03 11.49
N LYS A 341 -13.55 5.81 10.98
CA LYS A 341 -13.81 5.56 9.56
C LYS A 341 -15.11 6.14 9.06
N PHE A 342 -16.18 5.91 9.79
CA PHE A 342 -17.47 6.50 9.44
C PHE A 342 -17.44 8.04 9.47
N VAL A 343 -16.78 8.63 10.46
CA VAL A 343 -16.60 10.10 10.55
C VAL A 343 -15.83 10.63 9.35
N HIS A 344 -14.72 10.00 8.98
CA HIS A 344 -13.95 10.40 7.80
C HIS A 344 -14.77 10.33 6.51
N ASP A 345 -15.53 9.26 6.34
CA ASP A 345 -16.33 9.02 5.15
C ASP A 345 -17.53 9.96 5.01
N THR A 346 -18.08 10.43 6.13
CA THR A 346 -19.25 11.31 6.15
C THR A 346 -18.89 12.79 6.19
N TRP A 347 -17.82 13.18 6.89
CA TRP A 347 -17.49 14.58 7.15
C TRP A 347 -16.28 15.10 6.36
N LEU A 348 -15.29 14.25 6.08
CA LEU A 348 -14.00 14.67 5.50
C LEU A 348 -13.87 14.37 3.99
N ARG A 349 -14.72 13.50 3.42
CA ARG A 349 -14.76 13.33 1.95
C ARG A 349 -15.64 14.44 1.34
N PRO A 350 -15.08 15.33 0.48
CA PRO A 350 -15.91 16.24 -0.29
C PRO A 350 -16.90 15.44 -1.15
N LYS A 351 -18.17 15.86 -1.19
CA LYS A 351 -19.18 15.33 -2.13
C LYS A 351 -18.61 15.52 -3.54
N LYS A 352 -18.57 14.46 -4.37
CA LYS A 352 -18.02 14.51 -5.74
C LYS A 352 -18.65 15.72 -6.47
N PRO A 353 -17.87 16.72 -6.93
CA PRO A 353 -18.38 17.61 -7.96
C PRO A 353 -18.57 16.80 -9.24
N GLU A 354 -19.69 17.01 -9.93
CA GLU A 354 -19.97 16.43 -11.23
C GLU A 354 -18.80 16.71 -12.18
N LEU A 355 -18.17 15.64 -12.66
CA LEU A 355 -17.13 15.70 -13.69
C LEU A 355 -17.79 16.14 -15.00
N VAL A 356 -17.75 17.44 -15.28
CA VAL A 356 -17.93 17.96 -16.64
C VAL A 356 -16.67 17.59 -17.41
N ILE A 357 -16.75 16.55 -18.22
CA ILE A 357 -15.68 16.18 -19.16
C ILE A 357 -15.71 17.24 -20.27
N ASP A 358 -14.86 18.24 -20.17
CA ASP A 358 -14.59 19.14 -21.29
C ASP A 358 -13.75 18.36 -22.31
N HIS A 359 -14.37 17.93 -23.40
CA HIS A 359 -13.64 17.38 -24.53
C HIS A 359 -12.67 18.46 -25.05
N PRO A 360 -11.39 18.14 -25.27
CA PRO A 360 -10.48 19.06 -25.92
C PRO A 360 -11.06 19.43 -27.29
N ARG A 361 -11.46 20.69 -27.48
CA ARG A 361 -11.73 21.22 -28.81
C ARG A 361 -10.45 21.01 -29.61
N ALA A 362 -10.55 20.15 -30.62
CA ALA A 362 -9.54 20.08 -31.66
C ALA A 362 -9.33 21.51 -32.18
N HIS A 363 -8.12 22.03 -32.02
CA HIS A 363 -7.64 23.18 -32.77
C HIS A 363 -7.69 22.80 -34.25
N ARG A 364 -8.83 23.03 -34.90
CA ARG A 364 -8.93 23.10 -36.34
C ARG A 364 -8.32 24.45 -36.70
N GLY A 365 -7.10 24.39 -37.22
CA GLY A 365 -6.38 25.57 -37.70
C GLY A 365 -7.24 26.36 -38.68
N ASP A 366 -7.22 27.67 -38.50
CA ASP A 366 -7.79 28.66 -39.40
C ASP A 366 -7.13 28.50 -40.78
N VAL A 367 -7.94 28.15 -41.77
CA VAL A 367 -7.63 28.43 -43.18
C VAL A 367 -8.61 29.51 -43.59
N GLU A 368 -8.08 30.73 -43.68
CA GLU A 368 -8.70 31.82 -44.43
C GLU A 368 -8.91 31.36 -45.87
N GLU A 369 -10.15 31.39 -46.35
CA GLU A 369 -10.38 31.49 -47.78
C GLU A 369 -11.51 32.49 -48.03
N ALA A 370 -11.11 33.67 -48.49
CA ALA A 370 -11.97 34.76 -48.87
C ALA A 370 -12.53 34.54 -50.29
N SER A 371 -13.86 34.55 -50.35
CA SER A 371 -14.73 35.06 -51.43
C SER A 371 -14.44 34.74 -52.90
N SER A 372 -15.47 34.21 -53.59
CA SER A 372 -16.22 34.91 -54.65
C SER A 372 -16.69 33.96 -55.75
N GLY A 373 -17.97 34.05 -56.14
CA GLY A 373 -18.40 33.71 -57.50
C GLY A 373 -19.64 32.83 -57.61
N GLU A 374 -20.82 33.46 -57.75
CA GLU A 374 -22.09 32.86 -58.14
C GLU A 374 -22.05 32.17 -59.53
N ARG A 375 -22.78 31.05 -59.68
CA ARG A 375 -23.89 30.91 -60.66
C ARG A 375 -24.59 29.55 -60.56
N GLN A 376 -25.91 29.60 -60.73
CA GLN A 376 -26.87 28.49 -60.73
C GLN A 376 -27.05 27.86 -62.13
N VAL A 377 -27.71 26.68 -62.13
CA VAL A 377 -28.46 25.99 -63.21
C VAL A 377 -27.54 25.23 -64.19
N GLU A 378 -27.70 23.93 -64.50
CA GLU A 378 -28.88 23.15 -64.91
C GLU A 378 -28.62 21.62 -64.78
N ALA A 379 -29.68 20.81 -64.89
CA ALA A 379 -29.70 19.35 -64.75
C ALA A 379 -29.15 18.58 -65.98
N GLU A 380 -28.76 17.30 -65.80
CA GLU A 380 -29.24 16.10 -66.54
C GLU A 380 -28.25 14.89 -66.54
N VAL A 381 -28.73 13.75 -66.01
CA VAL A 381 -28.56 12.31 -66.36
C VAL A 381 -27.21 11.54 -66.28
N ASP A 382 -27.32 10.39 -65.59
CA ASP A 382 -26.62 9.08 -65.61
C ASP A 382 -25.14 9.00 -66.03
N SER A 383 -24.31 8.39 -65.16
CA SER A 383 -24.01 6.95 -65.21
C SER A 383 -22.91 6.52 -64.22
N VAL A 384 -22.97 5.23 -63.90
CA VAL A 384 -22.34 4.48 -62.81
C VAL A 384 -20.82 4.33 -62.93
N GLN A 385 -20.07 4.61 -61.83
CA GLN A 385 -18.81 3.93 -61.51
C GLN A 385 -18.41 4.13 -60.02
N PRO A 386 -18.05 3.08 -59.25
CA PRO A 386 -17.70 3.21 -57.84
C PRO A 386 -16.22 3.56 -57.64
N THR A 387 -15.97 4.64 -56.90
CA THR A 387 -14.66 5.13 -56.44
C THR A 387 -14.04 4.21 -55.38
N PRO A 388 -12.70 4.06 -55.32
CA PRO A 388 -12.06 3.23 -54.31
C PRO A 388 -12.19 3.83 -52.91
N ARG A 389 -12.56 2.97 -51.95
CA ARG A 389 -12.67 3.23 -50.52
C ARG A 389 -11.41 3.93 -49.98
N SER A 390 -11.63 5.03 -49.26
CA SER A 390 -10.65 5.67 -48.39
C SER A 390 -10.11 4.67 -47.37
N MET A 391 -8.79 4.48 -47.38
CA MET A 391 -8.08 3.74 -46.34
C MET A 391 -8.01 4.64 -45.10
N SER A 392 -8.96 4.46 -44.18
CA SER A 392 -8.89 5.06 -42.85
C SER A 392 -7.72 4.42 -42.09
N LEU A 393 -6.59 5.13 -42.05
CA LEU A 393 -5.51 4.84 -41.11
C LEU A 393 -6.07 5.02 -39.70
N THR A 394 -6.42 3.90 -39.07
CA THR A 394 -6.63 3.83 -37.62
C THR A 394 -5.28 4.14 -36.96
N PRO A 395 -5.20 5.11 -36.03
CA PRO A 395 -3.98 5.27 -35.26
C PRO A 395 -3.80 4.00 -34.43
N THR A 396 -2.72 3.28 -34.69
CA THR A 396 -2.30 2.13 -33.89
C THR A 396 -1.94 2.66 -32.50
N THR A 397 -2.87 2.58 -31.56
CA THR A 397 -2.58 2.80 -30.15
C THR A 397 -1.65 1.67 -29.70
N GLU A 398 -0.36 1.95 -29.56
CA GLU A 398 0.56 1.02 -28.94
C GLU A 398 0.02 0.60 -27.57
N PRO A 399 0.07 -0.70 -27.21
CA PRO A 399 -0.35 -1.15 -25.90
C PRO A 399 0.51 -0.46 -24.83
N LEU A 400 -0.15 0.19 -23.87
CA LEU A 400 0.52 0.82 -22.73
C LEU A 400 1.27 -0.26 -21.93
N THR A 401 2.57 -0.06 -21.72
CA THR A 401 3.42 -0.95 -20.90
C THR A 401 3.99 -0.23 -19.68
N GLY A 402 4.27 -1.01 -18.64
CA GLY A 402 5.00 -0.62 -17.44
C GLY A 402 4.38 0.53 -16.70
N VAL A 403 5.13 1.61 -16.56
CA VAL A 403 4.70 2.80 -15.81
C VAL A 403 3.48 3.48 -16.43
N LYS A 404 3.39 3.57 -17.76
CA LYS A 404 2.24 4.22 -18.43
C LYS A 404 0.96 3.41 -18.25
N LYS A 405 1.08 2.08 -18.25
CA LYS A 405 0.00 1.15 -17.91
C LYS A 405 -0.46 1.34 -16.47
N ARG A 406 0.46 1.34 -15.51
CA ARG A 406 0.16 1.63 -14.09
C ARG A 406 -0.53 2.97 -13.91
N MET A 407 -0.06 4.02 -14.60
CA MET A 407 -0.71 5.34 -14.60
C MET A 407 -2.15 5.28 -15.12
N SER A 408 -2.37 4.60 -16.25
CA SER A 408 -3.70 4.45 -16.85
C SER A 408 -4.64 3.66 -15.94
N VAL A 409 -4.17 2.52 -15.41
CA VAL A 409 -4.95 1.66 -14.53
C VAL A 409 -5.25 2.39 -13.22
N MET A 410 -4.27 3.06 -12.60
CA MET A 410 -4.49 3.82 -11.36
C MET A 410 -5.36 5.05 -11.56
N ALA A 411 -5.23 5.76 -12.68
CA ALA A 411 -6.09 6.90 -12.99
C ALA A 411 -7.53 6.45 -13.28
N ALA A 412 -7.71 5.41 -14.11
CA ALA A 412 -9.02 4.83 -14.38
C ALA A 412 -9.69 4.32 -13.09
N ASN A 413 -8.92 3.65 -12.23
CA ASN A 413 -9.40 3.07 -10.98
C ASN A 413 -9.62 4.10 -9.86
N PHE A 414 -9.38 5.41 -10.02
CA PHE A 414 -9.59 6.40 -8.94
C PHE A 414 -10.58 7.52 -9.29
N TYR A 415 -10.94 7.65 -10.57
CA TYR A 415 -11.89 8.65 -11.08
C TYR A 415 -13.28 8.09 -11.42
N SER A 416 -13.45 6.77 -11.54
CA SER A 416 -14.79 6.12 -11.59
C SER A 416 -15.41 6.08 -10.20
#